data_AF-A0A0G0WZP6-F1
#
_entry.id   AF-A0A0G0WZP6-F1
#
_cell.length_a   1.000
_cell.length_b   1.000
_cell.length_c   1.000
_cell.angle_alpha   90.00
_cell.angle_beta   90.00
_cell.angle_gamma   90.00
#
_symmetry.space_group_name_H-M   'P 1'
#
loop_
_entity.id
_entity.type
_entity.pdbx_description
1 polymer ?
#
loop_
_entity_poly.entity_id
_entity_poly.type
_entity_poly.pdbx_seq_one_letter_code
_entity_poly.pdbx_strand_id
1 'polypeptide(L)'
;MKKILVLAIALRVLVAAFLFHPDIKTFNFQASFLKKGVFNIYTYLTENKKNLSLKDDFVYFPLTYFTLGVNQIVTSPILGGNFDAWLGNADSNSSVTDPNIFKYLLVLKLPYLIADVAIAFLLLNYLREVLVGSIASSGFCCDLDAIFVTPVF
;
A
#
# COMPACT_ATOMS: atom_id res chain seq x y z
N MET A 1 -11.07 12.17 -19.64
CA MET A 1 -9.90 11.72 -18.85
C MET A 1 -10.17 11.70 -17.34
N LYS A 2 -10.56 12.80 -16.69
CA LYS A 2 -10.83 12.82 -15.23
C LYS A 2 -11.78 11.73 -14.73
N LYS A 3 -12.88 11.46 -15.45
CA LYS A 3 -13.85 10.41 -15.10
C LYS A 3 -13.24 9.00 -15.07
N ILE A 4 -12.31 8.70 -15.98
CA ILE A 4 -11.65 7.38 -16.04
C ILE A 4 -10.68 7.24 -14.87
N LEU A 5 -9.94 8.29 -14.53
CA LEU A 5 -9.05 8.29 -13.37
C LEU A 5 -9.83 8.09 -12.06
N VAL A 6 -10.94 8.81 -11.89
CA VAL A 6 -11.83 8.64 -10.72
C VAL A 6 -12.37 7.22 -10.65
N LEU A 7 -12.84 6.66 -11.78
CA LEU A 7 -13.32 5.29 -11.85
C LEU A 7 -12.23 4.27 -11.50
N ALA A 8 -11.00 4.46 -11.98
CA ALA A 8 -9.87 3.59 -11.68
C ALA A 8 -9.49 3.63 -10.19
N ILE A 9 -9.46 4.81 -9.58
CA ILE A 9 -9.21 4.97 -8.14
C ILE A 9 -10.33 4.30 -7.34
N ALA A 10 -11.60 4.54 -7.69
CA ALA A 10 -12.74 3.91 -7.03
C ALA A 10 -12.67 2.38 -7.11
N LEU A 11 -12.35 1.83 -8.28
CA LEU A 11 -12.16 0.39 -8.47
C LEU A 11 -11.03 -0.15 -7.58
N ARG A 12 -9.90 0.55 -7.48
CA ARG A 12 -8.78 0.11 -6.62
C ARG A 12 -9.15 0.16 -5.13
N VAL A 13 -9.91 1.16 -4.69
CA VAL A 13 -10.41 1.24 -3.31
C VAL A 13 -11.34 0.07 -3.01
N LEU A 14 -12.26 -0.26 -3.92
CA LEU A 14 -13.14 -1.42 -3.77
C LEU A 14 -12.31 -2.72 -3.71
N VAL A 15 -11.41 -2.94 -4.67
CA VAL A 15 -10.54 -4.12 -4.69
C VAL A 15 -9.72 -4.22 -3.40
N ALA A 16 -9.18 -3.10 -2.91
CA ALA A 16 -8.42 -3.07 -1.68
C ALA A 16 -9.25 -3.49 -0.45
N ALA A 17 -10.49 -3.02 -0.36
CA ALA A 17 -11.39 -3.35 0.75
C ALA A 17 -11.86 -4.81 0.72
N PHE A 18 -12.16 -5.37 -0.46
CA PHE A 18 -12.87 -6.66 -0.58
C PHE A 18 -11.98 -7.87 -0.88
N LEU A 19 -10.77 -7.71 -1.43
CA LEU A 19 -9.87 -8.84 -1.68
C LEU A 19 -8.91 -9.08 -0.51
N PHE A 20 -9.06 -10.25 0.11
CA PHE A 20 -8.20 -10.74 1.18
C PHE A 20 -7.16 -11.73 0.63
N HIS A 21 -5.92 -11.58 1.09
CA HIS A 21 -4.86 -12.57 0.91
C HIS A 21 -4.19 -12.80 2.27
N PRO A 22 -3.97 -14.05 2.71
CA PRO A 22 -3.46 -14.34 4.06
C PRO A 22 -2.12 -13.66 4.36
N ASP A 23 -1.22 -13.58 3.39
CA ASP A 23 0.11 -12.94 3.56
C ASP A 23 0.03 -11.50 4.07
N ILE A 24 -1.06 -10.78 3.79
CA ILE A 24 -1.22 -9.41 4.30
C ILE A 24 -1.14 -9.35 5.81
N LYS A 25 -1.57 -10.41 6.51
CA LYS A 25 -1.50 -10.51 7.96
C LYS A 25 -0.07 -10.73 8.41
N THR A 26 0.68 -11.61 7.76
CA THR A 26 2.02 -12.01 8.17
C THR A 26 2.97 -10.82 8.30
N PHE A 27 3.15 -10.04 7.23
CA PHE A 27 4.07 -8.90 7.28
C PHE A 27 3.51 -7.72 8.10
N ASN A 28 2.19 -7.56 8.21
CA ASN A 28 1.61 -6.54 9.10
C ASN A 28 1.69 -6.93 10.58
N PHE A 29 1.60 -8.21 10.91
CA PHE A 29 1.85 -8.72 12.26
C PHE A 29 3.30 -8.47 12.66
N GLN A 30 4.26 -8.80 11.78
CA GLN A 30 5.67 -8.49 12.00
C GLN A 30 5.88 -6.96 12.16
N ALA A 31 5.28 -6.13 11.30
CA ALA A 31 5.37 -4.67 11.40
C ALA A 31 4.69 -4.10 12.67
N SER A 32 3.70 -4.79 13.23
CA SER A 32 2.96 -4.35 14.43
C SER A 32 3.82 -4.29 15.69
N PHE A 33 5.02 -4.88 15.68
CA PHE A 33 5.95 -4.76 16.81
C PHE A 33 6.63 -3.40 16.87
N LEU A 34 6.64 -2.62 15.77
CA LEU A 34 7.20 -1.26 15.78
C LEU A 34 6.47 -0.35 16.76
N LYS A 35 5.13 -0.39 16.77
CA LYS A 35 4.32 0.36 17.76
C LYS A 35 4.51 -0.11 19.20
N LYS A 36 5.12 -1.28 19.41
CA LYS A 36 5.50 -1.84 20.72
C LYS A 36 6.95 -1.51 21.08
N GLY A 37 7.64 -0.66 20.31
CA GLY A 37 9.01 -0.23 20.55
C GLY A 37 10.09 -1.12 19.92
N VAL A 38 9.73 -2.09 19.08
CA VAL A 38 10.69 -2.98 18.42
C VAL A 38 11.19 -2.35 17.12
N PHE A 39 12.41 -1.83 17.13
CA PHE A 39 13.04 -1.26 15.93
C PHE A 39 13.76 -2.32 15.07
N ASN A 40 14.50 -3.24 15.69
CA ASN A 40 15.16 -4.33 14.99
C ASN A 40 14.23 -5.56 14.94
N ILE A 41 13.35 -5.56 13.94
CA ILE A 41 12.36 -6.62 13.79
C ILE A 41 12.99 -7.99 13.51
N TYR A 42 14.11 -8.04 12.79
CA TYR A 42 14.76 -9.29 12.42
C TYR A 42 15.24 -10.06 13.64
N THR A 43 16.04 -9.41 14.49
CA THR A 43 16.51 -10.00 15.75
C THR A 43 15.34 -10.40 16.64
N TYR A 44 14.35 -9.52 16.78
CA TYR A 44 13.18 -9.80 17.61
C TYR A 44 12.41 -11.05 17.16
N LEU A 45 12.11 -11.18 15.86
CA LEU A 45 11.39 -12.33 15.34
C LEU A 45 12.18 -13.63 15.51
N THR A 46 13.49 -13.60 15.26
CA THR A 46 14.36 -14.77 15.43
C THR A 46 14.41 -15.24 16.88
N GLU A 47 14.61 -14.32 17.83
CA GLU A 47 14.74 -14.64 19.26
C GLU A 47 13.41 -15.07 19.89
N ASN A 48 12.29 -14.52 19.41
CA ASN A 48 10.96 -14.76 20.01
C ASN A 48 10.11 -15.77 19.24
N LYS A 49 10.62 -16.37 18.15
CA LYS A 49 9.87 -17.24 17.21
C LYS A 49 8.96 -18.28 17.89
N LYS A 50 9.40 -18.87 19.00
CA LYS A 50 8.63 -19.90 19.74
C LYS A 50 7.35 -19.35 20.38
N ASN A 51 7.37 -18.08 20.78
CA ASN A 51 6.31 -17.41 21.54
C ASN A 51 5.37 -16.57 20.65
N LEU A 52 5.70 -16.43 19.37
CA LEU A 52 4.86 -15.70 18.42
C LEU A 52 3.70 -16.58 17.93
N SER A 53 2.55 -15.94 17.71
CA SER A 53 1.37 -16.58 17.16
C SER A 53 1.52 -16.88 15.66
N LEU A 54 2.15 -15.97 14.91
CA LEU A 54 2.62 -16.20 13.54
C LEU A 54 4.13 -16.40 13.56
N LYS A 55 4.58 -17.50 12.94
CA LYS A 55 5.97 -17.99 13.00
C LYS A 55 6.69 -17.92 11.66
N ASP A 56 6.09 -17.27 10.68
CA ASP A 56 6.68 -17.07 9.37
C ASP A 56 7.96 -16.23 9.47
N ASP A 57 8.88 -16.54 8.57
CA ASP A 57 10.12 -15.78 8.45
C ASP A 57 9.87 -14.40 7.82
N PHE A 58 10.78 -13.48 8.05
CA PHE A 58 10.77 -12.19 7.38
C PHE A 58 11.31 -12.36 5.95
N VAL A 59 10.61 -11.77 4.98
CA VAL A 59 10.97 -11.87 3.55
C VAL A 59 11.24 -10.51 2.90
N TYR A 60 10.98 -9.42 3.63
CA TYR A 60 11.14 -8.07 3.13
C TYR A 60 12.32 -7.34 3.76
N PHE A 61 12.78 -6.28 3.09
CA PHE A 61 13.78 -5.34 3.59
C PHE A 61 13.21 -4.43 4.71
N PRO A 62 14.07 -3.79 5.53
CA PRO A 62 13.62 -3.11 6.75
C PRO A 62 12.60 -1.99 6.46
N LEU A 63 12.77 -1.29 5.34
CA LEU A 63 11.91 -0.17 4.97
C LEU A 63 10.43 -0.58 4.86
N THR A 64 10.14 -1.81 4.44
CA THR A 64 8.76 -2.32 4.39
C THR A 64 8.15 -2.36 5.78
N TYR A 65 8.85 -2.93 6.76
CA TYR A 65 8.36 -3.03 8.13
C TYR A 65 8.22 -1.67 8.80
N PHE A 66 9.13 -0.73 8.54
CA PHE A 66 9.01 0.64 9.03
C PHE A 66 7.80 1.35 8.42
N THR A 67 7.62 1.27 7.10
CA THR A 67 6.51 1.93 6.41
C THR A 67 5.17 1.42 6.92
N LEU A 68 5.01 0.10 7.02
CA LEU A 68 3.78 -0.50 7.50
C LEU A 68 3.56 -0.27 8.99
N GLY A 69 4.62 -0.35 9.80
CA GLY A 69 4.54 -0.09 11.24
C GLY A 69 4.16 1.36 11.53
N VAL A 70 4.77 2.33 10.83
CA VAL A 70 4.41 3.76 10.92
C VAL A 70 2.97 3.98 10.46
N ASN A 71 2.55 3.37 9.36
CA ASN A 71 1.16 3.42 8.93
C ASN A 71 0.21 2.91 10.02
N GLN A 72 0.53 1.78 10.66
CA GLN A 72 -0.28 1.25 11.77
C GLN A 72 -0.28 2.16 13.00
N ILE A 73 0.83 2.84 13.31
CA ILE A 73 0.88 3.84 14.40
C ILE A 73 -0.08 4.99 14.09
N VAL A 74 0.04 5.58 12.89
CA VAL A 74 -0.76 6.73 12.45
C VAL A 74 -2.25 6.37 12.35
N THR A 75 -2.55 5.18 11.86
CA THR A 75 -3.94 4.70 11.63
C THR A 75 -4.51 3.92 12.80
N SER A 76 -3.79 3.78 13.92
CA SER A 76 -4.23 3.04 15.10
C SER A 76 -5.59 3.47 15.65
N PRO A 77 -6.00 4.76 15.65
CA PRO A 77 -7.33 5.14 16.11
C PRO A 77 -8.47 4.60 15.22
N ILE A 78 -8.19 4.40 13.92
CA ILE A 78 -9.15 3.90 12.94
C ILE A 78 -9.24 2.37 13.02
N LEU A 79 -8.09 1.71 13.17
CA LEU A 79 -7.99 0.26 13.32
C LEU A 79 -8.70 -0.21 14.60
N GLY A 80 -8.50 0.46 15.73
CA GLY A 80 -9.14 0.15 17.00
C GLY A 80 -8.53 -1.07 17.72
N GLY A 81 -9.01 -1.35 18.94
CA GLY A 81 -8.36 -2.27 19.88
C GLY A 81 -8.28 -3.73 19.44
N ASN A 82 -9.22 -4.20 18.60
CA ASN A 82 -9.26 -5.61 18.16
C ASN A 82 -8.27 -5.92 17.03
N PHE A 83 -7.63 -4.91 16.45
CA PHE A 83 -6.78 -5.08 15.27
C PHE A 83 -5.56 -5.98 15.55
N ASP A 84 -4.92 -5.84 16.72
CA ASP A 84 -3.77 -6.68 17.08
C ASP A 84 -4.15 -8.13 17.33
N ALA A 85 -5.32 -8.36 17.94
CA ALA A 85 -5.86 -9.69 18.13
C ALA A 85 -6.17 -10.33 16.77
N TRP A 86 -6.78 -9.57 15.85
CA TRP A 86 -7.03 -10.05 14.48
C TRP A 86 -5.72 -10.35 13.74
N LEU A 87 -4.72 -9.46 13.77
CA LEU A 87 -3.42 -9.69 13.13
C LEU A 87 -2.71 -10.94 13.68
N GLY A 88 -2.70 -11.09 15.00
CA GLY A 88 -2.04 -12.22 15.67
C GLY A 88 -2.78 -13.54 15.55
N ASN A 89 -4.01 -13.55 15.03
CA ASN A 89 -4.78 -14.78 14.87
C ASN A 89 -4.25 -15.62 13.69
N ALA A 90 -3.78 -16.85 13.98
CA ALA A 90 -3.27 -17.77 12.98
C ALA A 90 -4.35 -18.63 12.29
N ASP A 91 -5.60 -18.58 12.76
CA ASP A 91 -6.70 -19.33 12.17
C ASP A 91 -7.18 -18.67 10.86
N SER A 92 -7.19 -19.47 9.79
CA SER A 92 -7.59 -19.04 8.45
C SER A 92 -9.07 -18.69 8.35
N ASN A 93 -9.94 -19.37 9.11
CA ASN A 93 -11.39 -19.17 9.02
C ASN A 93 -11.81 -17.88 9.71
N SER A 94 -11.37 -17.68 10.95
CA SER A 94 -11.71 -16.46 11.70
C SER A 94 -11.06 -15.19 11.14
N SER A 95 -10.02 -15.31 10.31
CA SER A 95 -9.38 -14.18 9.65
C SER A 95 -10.30 -13.43 8.67
N VAL A 96 -11.26 -14.10 8.04
CA VAL A 96 -12.17 -13.50 7.05
C VAL A 96 -13.58 -13.21 7.60
N THR A 97 -13.91 -13.74 8.79
CA THR A 97 -15.21 -13.54 9.43
C THR A 97 -15.23 -12.36 10.42
N ASP A 98 -14.11 -11.67 10.62
CA ASP A 98 -14.07 -10.49 11.49
C ASP A 98 -15.00 -9.39 10.95
N PRO A 99 -15.90 -8.82 11.75
CA PRO A 99 -16.82 -7.77 11.29
C PRO A 99 -16.12 -6.51 10.80
N ASN A 100 -14.85 -6.29 11.19
CA ASN A 100 -14.02 -5.17 10.78
C ASN A 100 -13.09 -5.50 9.60
N ILE A 101 -13.19 -6.69 8.99
CA ILE A 101 -12.24 -7.14 7.95
C ILE A 101 -12.06 -6.13 6.82
N PHE A 102 -13.16 -5.57 6.30
CA PHE A 102 -13.10 -4.59 5.20
C PHE A 102 -12.38 -3.30 5.61
N LYS A 103 -12.58 -2.86 6.87
CA LYS A 103 -11.87 -1.70 7.45
C LYS A 103 -10.38 -1.99 7.56
N TYR A 104 -10.01 -3.16 8.09
CA TYR A 104 -8.61 -3.55 8.22
C TYR A 104 -7.93 -3.64 6.86
N LEU A 105 -8.56 -4.31 5.89
CA LEU A 105 -8.00 -4.47 4.55
C LEU A 105 -7.81 -3.13 3.84
N LEU A 106 -8.78 -2.24 3.92
CA LEU A 106 -8.67 -0.92 3.32
C LEU A 106 -7.51 -0.14 3.95
N VAL A 107 -7.47 -0.04 5.28
CA VAL A 107 -6.45 0.74 6.00
C VAL A 107 -5.05 0.19 5.79
N LEU A 108 -4.88 -1.14 5.82
CA LEU A 108 -3.57 -1.75 5.57
C LEU A 108 -3.08 -1.57 4.14
N LYS A 109 -3.99 -1.39 3.18
CA LYS A 109 -3.63 -1.17 1.78
C LYS A 109 -3.52 0.31 1.38
N LEU A 110 -3.87 1.25 2.27
CA LEU A 110 -3.75 2.68 1.99
C LEU A 110 -2.35 3.12 1.54
N PRO A 111 -1.23 2.68 2.15
CA PRO A 111 0.10 3.07 1.70
C PRO A 111 0.37 2.67 0.25
N TYR A 112 -0.08 1.48 -0.14
CA TYR A 112 0.07 0.98 -1.51
C TYR A 112 -0.80 1.78 -2.49
N LEU A 113 -2.05 2.10 -2.12
CA LEU A 113 -2.93 2.92 -2.96
C LEU A 113 -2.36 4.33 -3.18
N ILE A 114 -1.80 4.94 -2.14
CA ILE A 114 -1.15 6.27 -2.24
C ILE A 114 0.09 6.17 -3.13
N ALA A 115 0.95 5.17 -2.90
CA ALA A 115 2.15 4.95 -3.70
C ALA A 115 1.81 4.70 -5.18
N ASP A 116 0.80 3.88 -5.46
CA ASP A 116 0.32 3.58 -6.80
C ASP A 116 -0.12 4.83 -7.56
N VAL A 117 -0.90 5.69 -6.92
CA VAL A 117 -1.36 6.94 -7.52
C VAL A 117 -0.18 7.88 -7.75
N ALA A 118 0.72 8.02 -6.77
CA ALA A 118 1.91 8.85 -6.91
C ALA A 118 2.82 8.38 -8.06
N ILE A 119 3.10 7.07 -8.12
CA ILE A 119 3.90 6.46 -9.19
C ILE A 119 3.22 6.66 -10.54
N ALA A 120 1.90 6.50 -10.64
CA ALA A 120 1.18 6.75 -11.89
C ALA A 120 1.38 8.19 -12.39
N PHE A 121 1.29 9.20 -11.51
CA PHE A 121 1.56 10.59 -11.90
C PHE A 121 3.02 10.83 -12.29
N LEU A 122 3.97 10.23 -11.56
CA LEU A 122 5.39 10.32 -11.92
C LEU A 122 5.67 9.72 -13.30
N LEU A 123 5.09 8.55 -13.60
CA LEU A 123 5.22 7.90 -14.90
C LEU A 123 4.57 8.71 -16.02
N LEU A 124 3.38 9.28 -15.79
CA LEU A 124 2.72 10.12 -16.79
C LEU A 124 3.53 11.37 -17.11
N ASN A 125 4.17 11.99 -16.11
CA ASN A 125 5.04 13.14 -16.31
C ASN A 125 6.30 12.76 -17.08
N TYR A 126 6.96 11.68 -16.66
CA TYR A 126 8.15 11.16 -17.35
C TYR A 126 7.86 10.83 -18.83
N LEU A 127 6.77 10.11 -19.09
CA LEU A 127 6.38 9.76 -20.46
C LEU A 127 6.05 10.98 -21.31
N ARG A 128 5.43 12.02 -20.73
CA ARG A 128 5.18 13.29 -21.42
C ARG A 128 6.51 13.93 -21.86
N GLU A 129 7.48 14.02 -20.97
CA GLU A 129 8.79 14.61 -21.29
C GLU A 129 9.52 13.83 -22.38
N VAL A 130 9.52 12.49 -22.29
CA VAL A 130 10.13 11.63 -23.30
C VAL A 130 9.46 11.79 -24.67
N LEU A 131 8.13 11.85 -24.72
CA LEU A 131 7.38 12.04 -25.97
C LEU A 131 7.63 13.43 -26.58
N VAL A 132 7.63 14.48 -25.77
CA VAL A 132 7.94 15.85 -26.22
C VAL A 132 9.37 15.94 -26.76
N GLY A 133 10.34 15.36 -26.05
CA GLY A 133 11.74 15.31 -26.50
C GLY A 133 11.92 14.53 -27.80
N SER A 134 11.20 13.41 -27.95
CA SER A 134 11.21 12.61 -29.19
C SER A 134 10.65 13.38 -30.39
N ILE A 135 9.51 14.08 -30.22
CA ILE A 135 8.89 14.90 -31.27
C ILE A 135 9.78 16.10 -31.64
N ALA A 136 10.42 16.73 -30.65
CA ALA A 136 11.38 17.82 -30.90
C ALA A 136 12.60 17.33 -31.69
N SER A 137 13.08 16.11 -31.43
CA SER A 137 14.22 15.51 -32.13
C SER A 137 13.91 15.02 -33.56
N SER A 138 12.64 14.73 -33.87
CA SER A 138 12.21 14.23 -35.18
C SER A 138 11.90 15.33 -36.21
N GLY A 139 12.12 16.60 -35.86
CA GLY A 139 12.01 17.75 -36.78
C GLY A 139 10.58 18.09 -37.20
N PHE A 140 9.56 17.46 -36.60
CA PHE A 140 8.16 17.77 -36.84
C PHE A 140 7.73 18.99 -36.00
N CYS A 141 8.23 20.17 -36.38
CA CYS A 141 7.82 21.44 -35.79
C CYS A 141 6.49 21.87 -36.42
N CYS A 142 5.39 21.28 -35.98
CA CYS A 142 4.04 21.75 -36.28
C CYS A 142 3.23 21.87 -34.99
N ASP A 143 2.90 23.10 -34.61
CA ASP A 143 1.86 23.55 -33.67
C ASP A 143 1.43 22.53 -32.59
N LEU A 144 2.26 22.42 -31.56
CA LEU A 144 2.01 21.63 -30.35
C LEU A 144 0.89 22.21 -29.45
N ASP A 145 0.39 23.41 -29.76
CA ASP A 145 -0.63 24.09 -28.95
C ASP A 145 -2.03 23.47 -29.09
N ALA A 146 -2.29 22.66 -30.14
CA ALA A 146 -3.63 22.14 -30.40
C ALA A 146 -3.94 20.75 -29.78
N ILE A 147 -2.93 19.97 -29.38
CA ILE A 147 -3.15 18.55 -28.98
C ILE A 147 -3.04 18.34 -27.46
N PHE A 148 -2.31 19.18 -26.73
CA PHE A 148 -2.09 18.99 -25.28
C PHE A 148 -2.31 20.21 -24.40
N VAL A 149 -2.70 21.37 -24.96
CA VAL A 149 -3.06 22.56 -24.16
C VAL A 149 -4.53 22.49 -23.76
N THR A 150 -4.83 21.67 -22.76
CA THR A 150 -5.68 22.14 -21.67
C THR A 150 -5.16 21.56 -20.36
N PRO A 151 -4.57 22.39 -19.47
CA PRO A 151 -4.34 21.99 -18.10
C PRO A 151 -5.70 22.03 -17.42
N VAL A 152 -6.43 20.91 -17.45
CA VAL A 152 -7.64 20.79 -16.64
C VAL A 152 -7.21 20.18 -15.30
N PHE A 153 -6.69 21.04 -14.41
CA PHE A 153 -6.81 20.81 -12.97
C PHE A 153 -8.29 20.82 -12.58
#